data_AF-A0AAU3PWT0-F1
#
_entry.id   AF-A0AAU3PWT0-F1
#
_cell.length_a   1.000
_cell.length_b   1.000
_cell.length_c   1.000
_cell.angle_alpha   90.00
_cell.angle_beta   90.00
_cell.angle_gamma   90.00
#
_symmetry.space_group_name_H-M   'P 1'
#
loop_
_entity.id
_entity.type
_entity.pdbx_description
1 polymer ?
#
loop_
_entity_poly.entity_id
_entity_poly.type
_entity_poly.pdbx_seq_one_letter_code
_entity_poly.pdbx_strand_id
1 'polypeptide(L)'
;MSDDAIAHYDRATASRVLAELGGSDRFLAEVDVPATLVEYHAVPMEFDGDETLTLSQRLYLERFMRPCRPEEVTSATHRVTWLDEDGVANTGHFHADGLGPIVPIAARGACLALSRALRADSGFRDRAAALDRDARIVLAATTTDQEPADIFRVGFEATARALAQHALLAHRTPHRSPIDFAVAMRDSGLFTAVATRWFWELQASTYRRGMIPVTLDADPGGRLRYSPRSIATLRAMKDATIADAHTVMTRARTVEGLDTEEAIAKYHDELDLVSRQYALLAPGARPVCLASVPHRVGTTTFTLLPLVVERFVEAFAVAVRRCEIRARTPEADLTDDMGARTSFAVPDMNCKHCVLTIGSVLASMDIVVHEIDLDRKTVRAEFRSPRNRERAFAALRDSGYNPVAAVGEPTPTAKTAG
;
A
#
# COMPACT_ATOMS: atom_id res chain seq x y z
N MET A 1 0.29 -13.75 -21.73
CA MET A 1 -0.25 -14.65 -20.70
C MET A 1 -1.01 -15.76 -21.43
N SER A 2 -1.37 -16.86 -20.77
CA SER A 2 -2.09 -17.98 -21.40
C SER A 2 -3.50 -18.10 -20.84
N ASP A 3 -4.40 -18.70 -21.63
CA ASP A 3 -5.82 -19.03 -21.36
C ASP A 3 -6.12 -19.50 -19.91
N ASP A 4 -5.14 -20.13 -19.26
CA ASP A 4 -5.21 -20.64 -17.89
C ASP A 4 -5.55 -19.56 -16.84
N ALA A 5 -5.04 -18.33 -16.95
CA ALA A 5 -5.10 -17.36 -15.83
C ALA A 5 -6.53 -16.86 -15.50
N ILE A 6 -7.44 -16.85 -16.48
CA ILE A 6 -8.85 -16.44 -16.26
C ILE A 6 -9.70 -17.62 -15.82
N ALA A 7 -9.44 -18.82 -16.35
CA ALA A 7 -10.08 -20.05 -15.90
C ALA A 7 -9.86 -20.33 -14.41
N HIS A 8 -8.75 -19.82 -13.85
CA HIS A 8 -8.36 -20.04 -12.46
C HIS A 8 -8.59 -18.85 -11.51
N TYR A 9 -9.26 -17.78 -11.95
CA TYR A 9 -9.64 -16.69 -11.06
C TYR A 9 -10.79 -17.12 -10.13
N ASP A 10 -10.43 -17.62 -8.94
CA ASP A 10 -11.39 -18.08 -7.93
C ASP A 10 -11.10 -17.45 -6.56
N ARG A 11 -11.85 -16.40 -6.26
CA ARG A 11 -11.76 -15.66 -4.99
C ARG A 11 -12.14 -16.48 -3.77
N ALA A 12 -13.09 -17.41 -3.90
CA ALA A 12 -13.53 -18.22 -2.77
C ALA A 12 -12.43 -19.22 -2.40
N THR A 13 -11.86 -19.90 -3.39
CA THR A 13 -10.74 -20.81 -3.20
C THR A 13 -9.49 -20.09 -2.70
N ALA A 14 -9.10 -18.96 -3.30
CA ALA A 14 -7.97 -18.16 -2.83
C ALA A 14 -8.13 -17.73 -1.38
N SER A 15 -9.33 -17.26 -1.00
CA SER A 15 -9.65 -16.87 0.36
C SER A 15 -9.54 -18.04 1.35
N ARG A 16 -10.04 -19.23 0.98
CA ARG A 16 -9.91 -20.45 1.79
C ARG A 16 -8.45 -20.86 1.98
N VAL A 17 -7.66 -20.88 0.91
CA VAL A 17 -6.22 -21.22 0.98
C VAL A 17 -5.50 -20.28 1.95
N LEU A 18 -5.74 -18.96 1.86
CA LEU A 18 -5.15 -17.99 2.78
C LEU A 18 -5.61 -18.22 4.23
N ALA A 19 -6.88 -18.56 4.45
CA ALA A 19 -7.41 -18.86 5.77
C ALA A 19 -6.79 -20.12 6.37
N GLU A 20 -6.55 -21.18 5.59
CA GLU A 20 -5.89 -22.41 6.04
C GLU A 20 -4.41 -22.17 6.37
N LEU A 21 -3.72 -21.34 5.59
CA LEU A 21 -2.34 -20.94 5.87
C LEU A 21 -2.21 -20.15 7.18
N GLY A 22 -3.13 -19.21 7.43
CA GLY A 22 -3.13 -18.34 8.60
C GLY A 22 -3.92 -18.86 9.81
N GLY A 23 -4.72 -19.91 9.66
CA GLY A 23 -5.68 -20.41 10.65
C GLY A 23 -5.08 -21.28 11.77
N SER A 24 -3.78 -21.14 12.05
CA SER A 24 -3.14 -21.83 13.18
C SER A 24 -3.32 -21.01 14.46
N ASP A 25 -3.55 -21.69 15.57
CA ASP A 25 -3.47 -21.18 16.94
C ASP A 25 -2.16 -20.46 17.25
N ARG A 26 -1.07 -20.80 16.54
CA ARG A 26 0.26 -20.21 16.67
C ARG A 26 0.58 -19.12 15.65
N PHE A 27 -0.35 -18.77 14.76
CA PHE A 27 -0.09 -17.78 13.71
C PHE A 27 0.33 -16.45 14.32
N LEU A 28 1.60 -16.08 14.09
CA LEU A 28 2.25 -14.88 14.63
C LEU A 28 2.11 -14.76 16.16
N ALA A 29 2.15 -15.88 16.89
CA ALA A 29 1.98 -15.88 18.34
C ALA A 29 3.13 -15.17 19.07
N GLU A 30 4.35 -15.21 18.51
CA GLU A 30 5.52 -14.51 19.01
C GLU A 30 6.05 -13.56 17.94
N VAL A 31 5.92 -12.26 18.18
CA VAL A 31 6.43 -11.22 17.30
C VAL A 31 7.46 -10.42 18.08
N ASP A 32 8.73 -10.60 17.75
CA ASP A 32 9.80 -9.78 18.30
C ASP A 32 9.88 -8.44 17.56
N VAL A 33 9.71 -7.36 18.31
CA VAL A 33 9.80 -5.99 17.81
C VAL A 33 11.03 -5.33 18.44
N PRO A 34 12.12 -5.13 17.69
CA PRO A 34 13.35 -4.59 18.25
C PRO A 34 13.18 -3.15 18.74
N ALA A 35 14.03 -2.76 19.69
CA ALA A 35 14.17 -1.35 20.06
C ALA A 35 14.99 -0.63 18.99
N THR A 36 14.50 0.53 18.55
CA THR A 36 15.09 1.25 17.42
C THR A 36 15.16 2.73 17.70
N LEU A 37 16.26 3.35 17.28
CA LEU A 37 16.37 4.80 17.14
C LEU A 37 16.22 5.12 15.65
N VAL A 38 15.20 5.89 15.29
CA VAL A 38 14.93 6.27 13.90
C VAL A 38 15.15 7.77 13.72
N GLU A 39 16.12 8.11 12.90
CA GLU A 39 16.31 9.48 12.42
C GLU A 39 15.43 9.71 11.19
N TYR A 40 14.66 10.80 11.20
CA TYR A 40 13.75 11.13 10.12
C TYR A 40 13.91 12.57 9.65
N HIS A 41 13.57 12.80 8.38
CA HIS A 41 13.44 14.13 7.80
C HIS A 41 11.97 14.41 7.51
N ALA A 42 11.50 15.61 7.81
CA ALA A 42 10.12 16.03 7.56
C ALA A 42 10.10 17.30 6.71
N VAL A 43 9.30 17.30 5.65
CA VAL A 43 9.10 18.44 4.75
C VAL A 43 7.63 18.84 4.80
N PRO A 44 7.30 20.12 5.06
CA PRO A 44 5.95 20.62 4.93
C PRO A 44 5.39 20.35 3.52
N MET A 45 4.11 20.03 3.42
CA MET A 45 3.41 19.94 2.14
C MET A 45 3.20 21.36 1.59
N GLU A 46 3.36 21.53 0.28
CA GLU A 46 3.20 22.82 -0.39
C GLU A 46 1.77 22.96 -0.93
N PHE A 47 1.05 23.95 -0.42
CA PHE A 47 -0.33 24.27 -0.78
C PHE A 47 -0.37 25.56 -1.60
N ASP A 48 -1.22 25.60 -2.63
CA ASP A 48 -1.38 26.78 -3.48
C ASP A 48 -2.34 27.79 -2.82
N GLY A 49 -1.80 28.83 -2.19
CA GLY A 49 -2.61 29.87 -1.54
C GLY A 49 -3.45 29.34 -0.38
N ASP A 50 -4.77 29.62 -0.41
CA ASP A 50 -5.74 29.17 0.60
C ASP A 50 -6.31 27.75 0.32
N GLU A 51 -5.73 27.00 -0.63
CA GLU A 51 -6.16 25.63 -0.92
C GLU A 51 -5.85 24.66 0.24
N THR A 52 -6.75 23.70 0.47
CA THR A 52 -6.60 22.66 1.50
C THR A 52 -5.94 21.38 0.97
N LEU A 53 -5.67 21.33 -0.34
CA LEU A 53 -5.02 20.24 -1.06
C LEU A 53 -3.85 20.80 -1.86
N THR A 54 -2.80 20.00 -2.04
CA THR A 54 -1.75 20.33 -3.01
C THR A 54 -2.26 20.15 -4.44
N LEU A 55 -1.63 20.79 -5.42
CA LEU A 55 -1.95 20.62 -6.84
C LEU A 55 -2.07 19.13 -7.25
N SER A 56 -1.09 18.31 -6.83
CA SER A 56 -1.06 16.88 -7.14
C SER A 56 -2.24 16.09 -6.56
N GLN A 57 -2.69 16.45 -5.35
CA GLN A 57 -3.83 15.83 -4.69
C GLN A 57 -5.14 16.26 -5.37
N ARG A 58 -5.26 17.53 -5.73
CA ARG A 58 -6.43 18.06 -6.43
C ARG A 58 -6.62 17.40 -7.81
N LEU A 59 -5.54 17.32 -8.60
CA LEU A 59 -5.57 16.63 -9.90
C LEU A 59 -5.94 15.15 -9.75
N TYR A 60 -5.43 14.48 -8.72
CA TYR A 60 -5.79 13.08 -8.44
C TYR A 60 -7.28 12.94 -8.07
N LEU A 61 -7.80 13.81 -7.22
CA LEU A 61 -9.20 13.82 -6.82
C LEU A 61 -10.12 14.02 -8.03
N GLU A 62 -9.84 15.04 -8.86
CA GLU A 62 -10.64 15.39 -10.04
C GLU A 62 -10.70 14.26 -11.06
N ARG A 63 -9.62 13.47 -11.17
CA ARG A 63 -9.49 12.38 -12.15
C ARG A 63 -10.00 11.04 -11.64
N PHE A 64 -9.74 10.67 -10.38
CA PHE A 64 -9.90 9.29 -9.91
C PHE A 64 -10.86 9.10 -8.74
N MET A 65 -11.32 10.18 -8.09
CA MET A 65 -12.09 10.06 -6.85
C MET A 65 -13.52 10.56 -6.97
N ARG A 66 -14.03 10.75 -8.20
CA ARG A 66 -15.42 11.18 -8.39
C ARG A 66 -16.39 10.17 -7.73
N PRO A 67 -17.43 10.62 -7.01
CA PRO A 67 -17.89 12.02 -6.85
C PRO A 67 -17.33 12.77 -5.63
N CYS A 68 -16.26 12.29 -4.98
CA CYS A 68 -15.65 12.95 -3.81
C CYS A 68 -15.25 14.39 -4.12
N ARG A 69 -15.59 15.30 -3.22
CA ARG A 69 -15.27 16.72 -3.33
C ARG A 69 -14.06 17.11 -2.50
N PRO A 70 -13.36 18.21 -2.84
CA PRO A 70 -12.18 18.65 -2.09
C PRO A 70 -12.40 18.77 -0.58
N GLU A 71 -13.56 19.29 -0.15
CA GLU A 71 -13.87 19.46 1.28
C GLU A 71 -14.05 18.15 2.06
N GLU A 72 -14.16 17.01 1.36
CA GLU A 72 -14.26 15.68 1.96
C GLU A 72 -12.90 15.01 2.16
N VAL A 73 -11.82 15.67 1.71
CA VAL A 73 -10.45 15.17 1.80
C VAL A 73 -9.69 15.93 2.86
N THR A 74 -9.00 15.19 3.73
CA THR A 74 -7.98 15.76 4.62
C THR A 74 -6.60 15.49 4.03
N SER A 75 -5.81 16.54 3.83
CA SER A 75 -4.40 16.45 3.45
C SER A 75 -3.53 16.34 4.70
N ALA A 76 -2.40 15.65 4.57
CA ALA A 76 -1.31 15.71 5.51
C ALA A 76 -0.64 17.08 5.46
N THR A 77 -0.07 17.51 6.57
CA THR A 77 0.70 18.76 6.63
C THR A 77 2.17 18.56 6.27
N HIS A 78 2.67 17.33 6.41
CA HIS A 78 4.08 17.02 6.23
C HIS A 78 4.24 15.66 5.57
N ARG A 79 5.26 15.56 4.73
CA ARG A 79 5.85 14.29 4.28
C ARG A 79 7.04 13.97 5.17
N VAL A 80 7.18 12.70 5.55
CA VAL A 80 8.31 12.20 6.35
C VAL A 80 9.07 11.13 5.58
N THR A 81 10.40 11.18 5.63
CA THR A 81 11.30 10.19 5.04
C THR A 81 12.31 9.70 6.07
N TRP A 82 12.64 8.41 6.05
CA TRP A 82 13.59 7.79 6.97
C TRP A 82 14.19 6.52 6.36
N LEU A 83 15.25 5.99 6.96
CA LEU A 83 15.75 4.63 6.71
C LEU A 83 15.22 3.72 7.81
N ASP A 84 14.71 2.54 7.46
CA ASP A 84 14.43 1.52 8.47
C ASP A 84 15.72 0.82 8.92
N GLU A 85 15.58 -0.11 9.87
CA GLU A 85 16.70 -0.84 10.46
C GLU A 85 17.47 -1.73 9.47
N ASP A 86 16.86 -2.06 8.32
CA ASP A 86 17.51 -2.81 7.24
C ASP A 86 18.18 -1.85 6.22
N GLY A 87 18.20 -0.53 6.51
CA GLY A 87 18.73 0.51 5.64
C GLY A 87 17.82 0.83 4.45
N VAL A 88 16.57 0.36 4.45
CA VAL A 88 15.63 0.57 3.35
C VAL A 88 14.96 1.93 3.50
N ALA A 89 14.94 2.70 2.41
CA ALA A 89 14.29 4.00 2.39
C ALA A 89 12.77 3.88 2.50
N ASN A 90 12.18 4.68 3.37
CA ASN A 90 10.75 4.74 3.62
C ASN A 90 10.23 6.17 3.52
N THR A 91 8.96 6.28 3.14
CA THR A 91 8.21 7.54 3.09
C THR A 91 6.84 7.37 3.72
N GLY A 92 6.32 8.44 4.29
CA GLY A 92 5.01 8.50 4.92
C GLY A 92 4.55 9.95 5.04
N HIS A 93 3.39 10.12 5.66
CA HIS A 93 2.78 11.44 5.84
C HIS A 93 2.20 11.55 7.24
N PHE A 94 2.19 12.77 7.79
CA PHE A 94 1.55 13.05 9.07
C PHE A 94 0.91 14.44 9.10
N HIS A 95 -0.01 14.61 10.04
CA HIS A 95 -0.62 15.90 10.36
C HIS A 95 0.05 16.48 11.61
N ALA A 96 0.49 17.74 11.57
CA ALA A 96 1.25 18.39 12.63
C ALA A 96 0.46 18.48 13.94
N ASP A 97 -0.84 18.78 13.84
CA ASP A 97 -1.75 18.77 15.00
C ASP A 97 -2.23 17.37 15.42
N GLY A 98 -1.78 16.33 14.71
CA GLY A 98 -2.17 14.94 14.93
C GLY A 98 -1.20 14.17 15.82
N LEU A 99 -1.06 12.88 15.54
CA LEU A 99 -0.18 11.97 16.29
C LEU A 99 1.29 12.05 15.85
N GLY A 100 1.62 12.89 14.87
CA GLY A 100 3.00 13.12 14.43
C GLY A 100 3.63 11.97 13.63
N PRO A 101 4.96 12.06 13.36
CA PRO A 101 5.69 11.12 12.51
C PRO A 101 5.89 9.74 13.12
N ILE A 102 5.67 9.56 14.43
CA ILE A 102 5.80 8.26 15.10
C ILE A 102 4.85 7.21 14.51
N VAL A 103 3.67 7.59 14.04
CA VAL A 103 2.69 6.63 13.52
C VAL A 103 3.18 5.90 12.27
N PRO A 104 3.52 6.58 11.15
CA PRO A 104 4.01 5.88 9.97
C PRO A 104 5.33 5.12 10.23
N ILE A 105 6.21 5.64 11.08
CA ILE A 105 7.49 5.01 11.44
C ILE A 105 7.27 3.71 12.23
N ALA A 106 6.51 3.76 13.33
CA ALA A 106 6.23 2.59 14.15
C ALA A 106 5.35 1.56 13.41
N ALA A 107 4.44 2.01 12.53
CA ALA A 107 3.66 1.13 11.67
C ALA A 107 4.55 0.32 10.71
N ARG A 108 5.59 0.95 10.14
CA ARG A 108 6.61 0.24 9.35
C ARG A 108 7.38 -0.77 10.20
N GLY A 109 7.83 -0.38 11.40
CA GLY A 109 8.50 -1.29 12.33
C GLY A 109 7.65 -2.53 12.66
N ALA A 110 6.35 -2.33 12.92
CA ALA A 110 5.41 -3.42 13.14
C ALA A 110 5.28 -4.35 11.91
N CYS A 111 5.19 -3.80 10.70
CA CYS A 111 5.17 -4.59 9.47
C CYS A 111 6.43 -5.43 9.30
N LEU A 112 7.61 -4.86 9.56
CA LEU A 112 8.89 -5.57 9.46
C LEU A 112 8.94 -6.74 10.45
N ALA A 113 8.58 -6.48 11.71
CA ALA A 113 8.53 -7.50 12.75
C ALA A 113 7.58 -8.66 12.39
N LEU A 114 6.35 -8.35 11.95
CA LEU A 114 5.38 -9.38 11.51
C LEU A 114 5.88 -10.16 10.30
N SER A 115 6.51 -9.49 9.34
CA SER A 115 7.04 -10.14 8.14
C SER A 115 8.21 -11.08 8.47
N ARG A 116 9.09 -10.68 9.40
CA ARG A 116 10.17 -11.56 9.90
C ARG A 116 9.60 -12.74 10.69
N ALA A 117 8.63 -12.49 11.57
CA ALA A 117 7.96 -13.55 12.33
C ALA A 117 7.29 -14.57 11.39
N LEU A 118 6.58 -14.11 10.36
CA LEU A 118 5.96 -14.98 9.37
C LEU A 118 6.98 -15.84 8.60
N ARG A 119 8.12 -15.25 8.20
CA ARG A 119 9.19 -15.96 7.49
C ARG A 119 9.90 -16.97 8.40
N ALA A 120 10.02 -16.66 9.69
CA ALA A 120 10.63 -17.55 10.69
C ALA A 120 9.71 -18.73 11.07
N ASP A 121 8.38 -18.57 10.98
CA ASP A 121 7.40 -19.62 11.30
C ASP A 121 7.56 -20.85 10.38
N SER A 122 8.17 -21.91 10.91
CA SER A 122 8.35 -23.17 10.19
C SER A 122 7.02 -23.83 9.84
N GLY A 123 6.01 -23.73 10.70
CA GLY A 123 4.69 -24.31 10.45
C GLY A 123 3.98 -23.61 9.29
N PHE A 124 4.07 -22.28 9.20
CA PHE A 124 3.59 -21.55 8.03
C PHE A 124 4.34 -21.96 6.76
N ARG A 125 5.68 -22.03 6.81
CA ARG A 125 6.50 -22.44 5.65
C ARG A 125 6.16 -23.86 5.18
N ASP A 126 5.99 -24.79 6.09
CA ASP A 126 5.64 -26.18 5.75
C ASP A 126 4.26 -26.25 5.09
N ARG A 127 3.25 -25.53 5.62
CA ARG A 127 1.91 -25.44 5.01
C ARG A 127 1.97 -24.78 3.63
N ALA A 128 2.75 -23.71 3.47
CA ALA A 128 2.91 -23.01 2.19
C ALA A 128 3.67 -23.86 1.16
N ALA A 129 4.66 -24.65 1.59
CA ALA A 129 5.38 -25.58 0.73
C ALA A 129 4.48 -26.75 0.28
N ALA A 130 3.59 -27.22 1.17
CA ALA A 130 2.66 -28.31 0.91
C ALA A 130 1.47 -27.92 -0.01
N LEU A 131 1.32 -26.65 -0.39
CA LEU A 131 0.30 -26.25 -1.36
C LEU A 131 0.49 -26.97 -2.68
N ASP A 132 -0.57 -27.62 -3.14
CA ASP A 132 -0.61 -28.25 -4.46
C ASP A 132 -0.54 -27.21 -5.60
N ARG A 133 -0.38 -27.73 -6.82
CA ARG A 133 -0.25 -26.89 -8.02
C ARG A 133 -1.49 -26.02 -8.24
N ASP A 134 -2.68 -26.56 -8.01
CA ASP A 134 -3.94 -25.87 -8.31
C ASP A 134 -4.15 -24.68 -7.35
N ALA A 135 -3.86 -24.85 -6.06
CA ALA A 135 -3.90 -23.77 -5.08
C ALA A 135 -2.93 -22.63 -5.44
N ARG A 136 -1.72 -22.97 -5.90
CA ARG A 136 -0.72 -21.98 -6.34
C ARG A 136 -1.19 -21.21 -7.57
N ILE A 137 -1.78 -21.89 -8.55
CA ILE A 137 -2.34 -21.26 -9.75
C ILE A 137 -3.48 -20.31 -9.38
N VAL A 138 -4.40 -20.74 -8.50
CA VAL A 138 -5.52 -19.91 -8.04
C VAL A 138 -5.03 -18.66 -7.31
N LEU A 139 -4.04 -18.79 -6.41
CA LEU A 139 -3.43 -17.63 -5.76
C LEU A 139 -2.82 -16.69 -6.81
N ALA A 140 -1.99 -17.21 -7.71
CA ALA A 140 -1.34 -16.39 -8.74
C ALA A 140 -2.32 -15.68 -9.69
N ALA A 141 -3.47 -16.29 -9.96
CA ALA A 141 -4.54 -15.69 -10.77
C ALA A 141 -5.35 -14.64 -10.01
N THR A 142 -5.49 -14.78 -8.68
CA THR A 142 -6.43 -13.99 -7.87
C THR A 142 -5.78 -12.84 -7.11
N THR A 143 -4.51 -12.96 -6.72
CA THR A 143 -3.78 -11.97 -5.92
C THR A 143 -2.65 -11.34 -6.73
N THR A 144 -2.39 -10.05 -6.46
CA THR A 144 -1.30 -9.30 -7.11
C THR A 144 0.07 -9.92 -6.80
N ASP A 145 0.28 -10.23 -5.52
CA ASP A 145 1.43 -10.99 -5.06
C ASP A 145 1.05 -12.48 -5.09
N GLN A 146 1.96 -13.34 -5.53
CA GLN A 146 1.63 -14.72 -5.90
C GLN A 146 2.12 -15.72 -4.85
N GLU A 147 3.19 -15.36 -4.14
CA GLU A 147 3.74 -16.19 -3.08
C GLU A 147 2.98 -15.93 -1.77
N PRO A 148 2.60 -16.99 -1.02
CA PRO A 148 1.84 -16.84 0.22
C PRO A 148 2.45 -15.83 1.20
N ALA A 149 3.74 -15.89 1.46
CA ALA A 149 4.40 -14.97 2.39
C ALA A 149 4.28 -13.50 1.95
N ASP A 150 4.37 -13.24 0.65
CA ASP A 150 4.24 -11.88 0.10
C ASP A 150 2.80 -11.37 0.17
N ILE A 151 1.80 -12.23 -0.05
CA ILE A 151 0.38 -11.89 0.10
C ILE A 151 0.10 -11.42 1.54
N PHE A 152 0.60 -12.15 2.53
CA PHE A 152 0.47 -11.77 3.94
C PHE A 152 1.26 -10.50 4.28
N ARG A 153 2.49 -10.36 3.80
CA ARG A 153 3.30 -9.13 3.95
C ARG A 153 2.55 -7.90 3.45
N VAL A 154 1.98 -7.96 2.25
CA VAL A 154 1.18 -6.87 1.69
C VAL A 154 -0.10 -6.62 2.49
N GLY A 155 -0.68 -7.65 3.10
CA GLY A 155 -1.76 -7.52 4.08
C GLY A 155 -1.35 -6.74 5.34
N PHE A 156 -0.15 -6.99 5.89
CA PHE A 156 0.40 -6.20 7.00
C PHE A 156 0.62 -4.74 6.58
N GLU A 157 1.20 -4.52 5.41
CA GLU A 157 1.42 -3.16 4.88
C GLU A 157 0.11 -2.42 4.61
N ALA A 158 -0.92 -3.10 4.12
CA ALA A 158 -2.26 -2.52 3.98
C ALA A 158 -2.85 -2.13 5.34
N THR A 159 -2.60 -2.92 6.38
CA THR A 159 -3.05 -2.59 7.75
C THR A 159 -2.28 -1.37 8.30
N ALA A 160 -0.97 -1.31 8.10
CA ALA A 160 -0.17 -0.13 8.45
C ALA A 160 -0.59 1.14 7.72
N ARG A 161 -0.82 1.06 6.40
CA ARG A 161 -1.33 2.21 5.63
C ARG A 161 -2.69 2.66 6.15
N ALA A 162 -3.59 1.73 6.50
CA ALA A 162 -4.88 2.08 7.08
C ALA A 162 -4.68 2.92 8.36
N LEU A 163 -3.86 2.44 9.30
CA LEU A 163 -3.58 3.17 10.53
C LEU A 163 -2.94 4.56 10.26
N ALA A 164 -1.88 4.59 9.44
CA ALA A 164 -1.14 5.81 9.16
C ALA A 164 -1.99 6.89 8.46
N GLN A 165 -2.85 6.52 7.50
CA GLN A 165 -3.76 7.47 6.86
C GLN A 165 -4.82 7.98 7.83
N HIS A 166 -5.40 7.10 8.66
CA HIS A 166 -6.44 7.53 9.60
C HIS A 166 -5.85 8.42 10.71
N ALA A 167 -4.57 8.26 11.05
CA ALA A 167 -3.90 9.13 12.00
C ALA A 167 -3.83 10.61 11.54
N LEU A 168 -4.01 10.90 10.24
CA LEU A 168 -4.19 12.27 9.75
C LEU A 168 -5.43 12.95 10.36
N LEU A 169 -6.44 12.15 10.74
CA LEU A 169 -7.70 12.60 11.33
C LEU A 169 -7.68 12.58 12.87
N ALA A 170 -6.64 12.06 13.51
CA ALA A 170 -6.61 11.81 14.95
C ALA A 170 -6.85 13.08 15.78
N HIS A 171 -6.39 14.24 15.29
CA HIS A 171 -6.60 15.55 15.91
C HIS A 171 -8.09 15.92 16.11
N ARG A 172 -9.00 15.31 15.32
CA ARG A 172 -10.46 15.50 15.41
C ARG A 172 -11.17 14.49 16.31
N THR A 173 -10.43 13.57 16.91
CA THR A 173 -10.96 12.52 17.80
C THR A 173 -10.56 12.81 19.24
N PRO A 174 -11.02 12.07 20.26
CA PRO A 174 -10.51 12.21 21.64
C PRO A 174 -9.17 11.48 21.87
N HIS A 175 -8.72 10.62 20.95
CA HIS A 175 -7.52 9.81 21.14
C HIS A 175 -6.26 10.65 20.89
N ARG A 176 -5.38 10.72 21.89
CA ARG A 176 -4.13 11.52 21.84
C ARG A 176 -2.86 10.67 21.84
N SER A 177 -2.99 9.37 22.07
CA SER A 177 -1.89 8.41 22.00
C SER A 177 -1.97 7.61 20.70
N PRO A 178 -0.84 7.35 20.02
CA PRO A 178 -0.81 6.45 18.86
C PRO A 178 -1.40 5.07 19.17
N ILE A 179 -1.09 4.53 20.35
CA ILE A 179 -1.55 3.19 20.78
C ILE A 179 -3.06 3.19 20.97
N ASP A 180 -3.59 4.16 21.72
CA ASP A 180 -5.02 4.25 22.00
C ASP A 180 -5.82 4.45 20.70
N PHE A 181 -5.30 5.25 19.77
CA PHE A 181 -5.93 5.44 18.46
C PHE A 181 -5.96 4.15 17.63
N ALA A 182 -4.86 3.38 17.61
CA ALA A 182 -4.81 2.09 16.89
C ALA A 182 -5.79 1.06 17.48
N VAL A 183 -5.87 0.99 18.82
CA VAL A 183 -6.84 0.15 19.54
C VAL A 183 -8.27 0.60 19.22
N ALA A 184 -8.55 1.91 19.28
CA ALA A 184 -9.85 2.44 18.95
C ALA A 184 -10.27 2.14 17.50
N MET A 185 -9.34 2.23 16.54
CA MET A 185 -9.61 1.85 15.15
C MET A 185 -9.98 0.36 15.02
N ARG A 186 -9.28 -0.53 15.73
CA ARG A 186 -9.59 -1.97 15.77
C ARG A 186 -10.97 -2.23 16.36
N ASP A 187 -11.23 -1.72 17.57
CA ASP A 187 -12.46 -1.98 18.31
C ASP A 187 -13.69 -1.34 17.65
N SER A 188 -13.46 -0.31 16.83
CA SER A 188 -14.45 0.33 15.98
C SER A 188 -14.68 -0.39 14.64
N GLY A 189 -13.85 -1.38 14.30
CA GLY A 189 -13.93 -2.11 13.03
C GLY A 189 -13.50 -1.29 11.82
N LEU A 190 -12.70 -0.23 12.00
CA LEU A 190 -12.28 0.64 10.89
C LEU A 190 -11.33 -0.08 9.92
N PHE A 191 -10.44 -0.95 10.40
CA PHE A 191 -9.62 -1.79 9.50
C PHE A 191 -10.49 -2.66 8.57
N THR A 192 -11.54 -3.28 9.11
CA THR A 192 -12.51 -4.04 8.32
C THR A 192 -13.29 -3.14 7.35
N ALA A 193 -13.67 -1.93 7.79
CA ALA A 193 -14.33 -0.97 6.91
C ALA A 193 -13.43 -0.58 5.73
N VAL A 194 -12.14 -0.33 5.94
CA VAL A 194 -11.18 -0.08 4.86
C VAL A 194 -11.11 -1.28 3.92
N ALA A 195 -10.86 -2.48 4.44
CA ALA A 195 -10.69 -3.69 3.64
C ALA A 195 -11.92 -4.05 2.78
N THR A 196 -13.13 -3.67 3.19
CA THR A 196 -14.38 -4.10 2.54
C THR A 196 -15.13 -2.99 1.81
N ARG A 197 -15.03 -1.73 2.26
CA ARG A 197 -15.81 -0.61 1.72
C ARG A 197 -15.03 0.29 0.78
N TRP A 198 -13.73 0.43 0.98
CA TRP A 198 -12.91 1.18 0.04
C TRP A 198 -12.79 0.36 -1.25
N PHE A 199 -12.63 1.06 -2.38
CA PHE A 199 -12.32 0.38 -3.62
C PHE A 199 -10.81 0.07 -3.69
N TRP A 200 -10.44 -0.95 -4.47
CA TRP A 200 -9.07 -1.43 -4.64
C TRP A 200 -8.22 -0.32 -5.26
N GLU A 201 -6.99 -0.15 -4.79
CA GLU A 201 -6.10 1.00 -5.05
C GLU A 201 -6.38 2.31 -4.29
N LEU A 202 -7.62 2.64 -3.90
CA LEU A 202 -7.91 3.93 -3.23
C LEU A 202 -7.00 4.18 -2.01
N GLN A 203 -6.83 3.16 -1.17
CA GLN A 203 -5.99 3.26 0.02
C GLN A 203 -4.52 3.54 -0.35
N ALA A 204 -3.96 2.74 -1.25
CA ALA A 204 -2.55 2.85 -1.60
C ALA A 204 -2.25 4.18 -2.33
N SER A 205 -3.13 4.61 -3.24
CA SER A 205 -2.95 5.84 -4.01
C SER A 205 -3.06 7.11 -3.15
N THR A 206 -4.01 7.13 -2.20
CA THR A 206 -4.20 8.26 -1.28
C THR A 206 -3.15 8.28 -0.18
N TYR A 207 -2.66 7.12 0.28
CA TYR A 207 -1.54 7.03 1.25
C TYR A 207 -0.28 7.67 0.68
N ARG A 208 0.06 7.30 -0.57
CA ARG A 208 1.22 7.82 -1.31
C ARG A 208 1.20 9.33 -1.53
N ARG A 209 0.01 9.92 -1.55
CA ARG A 209 -0.23 11.36 -1.73
C ARG A 209 -0.45 12.08 -0.41
N GLY A 210 -0.41 11.40 0.73
CA GLY A 210 -0.64 12.01 2.04
C GLY A 210 -2.05 12.60 2.18
N MET A 211 -3.08 11.90 1.70
CA MET A 211 -4.46 12.35 1.79
C MET A 211 -5.39 11.23 2.25
N ILE A 212 -6.56 11.59 2.77
CA ILE A 212 -7.60 10.65 3.20
C ILE A 212 -9.00 11.21 2.89
N PRO A 213 -9.86 10.49 2.13
CA PRO A 213 -11.19 10.97 1.71
C PRO A 213 -12.32 10.58 2.67
N VAL A 214 -12.04 10.61 3.96
CA VAL A 214 -13.06 10.33 4.99
C VAL A 214 -12.93 11.30 6.14
N THR A 215 -14.04 11.47 6.86
CA THR A 215 -14.08 12.11 8.17
C THR A 215 -14.44 11.08 9.23
N LEU A 216 -13.94 11.30 10.44
CA LEU A 216 -14.24 10.48 11.61
C LEU A 216 -15.07 11.27 12.61
N ASP A 217 -16.15 10.64 13.06
CA ASP A 217 -16.89 11.03 14.24
C ASP A 217 -16.49 10.09 15.39
N ALA A 218 -16.32 10.65 16.59
CA ALA A 218 -16.12 9.86 17.81
C ALA A 218 -17.38 9.96 18.67
N ASP A 219 -17.92 8.82 19.10
CA ASP A 219 -18.99 8.82 20.10
C ASP A 219 -18.44 9.12 21.51
N PRO A 220 -19.28 9.40 22.51
CA PRO A 220 -18.82 9.72 23.87
C PRO A 220 -17.97 8.63 24.53
N GLY A 221 -18.06 7.37 24.06
CA GLY A 221 -17.23 6.25 24.51
C GLY A 221 -15.88 6.16 23.78
N GLY A 222 -15.56 7.12 22.92
CA GLY A 222 -14.34 7.13 22.11
C GLY A 222 -14.40 6.20 20.90
N ARG A 223 -15.54 5.60 20.57
CA ARG A 223 -15.65 4.74 19.38
C ARG A 223 -15.64 5.59 18.12
N LEU A 224 -14.84 5.19 17.15
CA LEU A 224 -14.67 5.90 15.89
C LEU A 224 -15.65 5.39 14.84
N ARG A 225 -16.24 6.29 14.06
CA ARG A 225 -17.13 5.96 12.95
C ARG A 225 -16.85 6.87 11.77
N TYR A 226 -16.98 6.36 10.56
CA TYR A 226 -17.07 7.24 9.40
C TYR A 226 -18.37 8.03 9.45
N SER A 227 -18.30 9.29 9.07
CA SER A 227 -19.50 10.09 8.90
C SER A 227 -20.44 9.45 7.86
N PRO A 228 -21.76 9.66 7.94
CA PRO A 228 -22.70 9.18 6.94
C PRO A 228 -22.33 9.65 5.51
N ARG A 229 -21.81 10.88 5.39
CA ARG A 229 -21.33 11.43 4.13
C ARG A 229 -20.15 10.64 3.58
N SER A 230 -19.11 10.38 4.39
CA SER A 230 -17.97 9.56 3.96
C SER A 230 -18.39 8.15 3.52
N ILE A 231 -19.34 7.53 4.21
CA ILE A 231 -19.86 6.21 3.81
C ILE A 231 -20.56 6.28 2.45
N ALA A 232 -21.40 7.29 2.23
CA ALA A 232 -22.10 7.48 0.96
C ALA A 232 -21.12 7.75 -0.20
N THR A 233 -20.14 8.63 0.03
CA THR A 233 -19.11 9.00 -0.97
C THR A 233 -18.23 7.81 -1.33
N LEU A 234 -17.70 7.07 -0.35
CA LEU A 234 -16.90 5.87 -0.61
C LEU A 234 -17.68 4.81 -1.41
N ARG A 235 -18.96 4.63 -1.08
CA ARG A 235 -19.83 3.71 -1.83
C ARG A 235 -20.02 4.17 -3.26
N ALA A 236 -20.34 5.45 -3.47
CA ALA A 236 -20.54 6.00 -4.81
C ALA A 236 -19.27 5.91 -5.65
N MET A 237 -18.10 6.21 -5.07
CA MET A 237 -16.80 6.03 -5.73
C MET A 237 -16.60 4.57 -6.15
N LYS A 238 -16.80 3.63 -5.23
CA LYS A 238 -16.65 2.20 -5.50
C LYS A 238 -17.61 1.69 -6.59
N ASP A 239 -18.88 2.10 -6.53
CA ASP A 239 -19.89 1.72 -7.51
C ASP A 239 -19.53 2.30 -8.90
N ALA A 240 -19.02 3.54 -8.97
CA ALA A 240 -18.54 4.15 -10.22
C ALA A 240 -17.32 3.40 -10.80
N THR A 241 -16.31 3.10 -9.97
CA THR A 241 -15.12 2.34 -10.39
C THR A 241 -15.49 0.96 -10.95
N ILE A 242 -16.43 0.26 -10.30
CA ILE A 242 -16.92 -1.04 -10.80
C ILE A 242 -17.65 -0.88 -12.15
N ALA A 243 -18.50 0.14 -12.29
CA ALA A 243 -19.22 0.41 -13.53
C ALA A 243 -18.27 0.76 -14.69
N ASP A 244 -17.22 1.54 -14.44
CA ASP A 244 -16.20 1.88 -15.44
C ASP A 244 -15.46 0.63 -15.92
N ALA A 245 -15.03 -0.23 -14.99
CA ALA A 245 -14.37 -1.50 -15.34
C ALA A 245 -15.26 -2.41 -16.20
N HIS A 246 -16.54 -2.53 -15.86
CA HIS A 246 -17.49 -3.30 -16.68
C HIS A 246 -17.76 -2.66 -18.04
N THR A 247 -17.75 -1.33 -18.13
CA THR A 247 -17.95 -0.62 -19.40
C THR A 247 -16.79 -0.91 -20.36
N VAL A 248 -15.54 -0.84 -19.87
CA VAL A 248 -14.33 -1.20 -20.63
C VAL A 248 -14.42 -2.64 -21.14
N MET A 249 -14.73 -3.59 -20.26
CA MET A 249 -14.85 -5.00 -20.64
C MET A 249 -16.01 -5.27 -21.59
N THR A 250 -17.14 -4.58 -21.40
CA THR A 250 -18.30 -4.73 -22.29
C THR A 250 -17.94 -4.23 -23.69
N ARG A 251 -17.32 -3.05 -23.81
CA ARG A 251 -16.84 -2.52 -25.09
C ARG A 251 -15.89 -3.51 -25.79
N ALA A 252 -14.87 -3.96 -25.08
CA ALA A 252 -13.87 -4.89 -25.62
C ALA A 252 -14.52 -6.17 -26.17
N ARG A 253 -15.47 -6.75 -25.42
CA ARG A 253 -16.07 -8.04 -25.77
C ARG A 253 -17.19 -7.95 -26.79
N THR A 254 -18.02 -6.91 -26.75
CA THR A 254 -19.23 -6.81 -27.59
C THR A 254 -19.00 -5.99 -28.85
N VAL A 255 -18.17 -4.96 -28.80
CA VAL A 255 -17.88 -4.09 -29.96
C VAL A 255 -16.68 -4.58 -30.74
N GLU A 256 -15.64 -5.03 -30.05
CA GLU A 256 -14.37 -5.41 -30.69
C GLU A 256 -14.22 -6.94 -30.84
N GLY A 257 -15.14 -7.71 -30.27
CA GLY A 257 -15.16 -9.17 -30.39
C GLY A 257 -14.01 -9.89 -29.68
N LEU A 258 -13.30 -9.19 -28.79
CA LEU A 258 -12.20 -9.76 -28.02
C LEU A 258 -12.74 -10.76 -27.00
N ASP A 259 -11.99 -11.82 -26.75
CA ASP A 259 -12.24 -12.64 -25.56
C ASP A 259 -11.82 -11.89 -24.28
N THR A 260 -11.96 -12.54 -23.12
CA THR A 260 -11.65 -11.89 -21.83
C THR A 260 -10.15 -11.66 -21.64
N GLU A 261 -9.31 -12.57 -22.15
CA GLU A 261 -7.86 -12.45 -22.03
C GLU A 261 -7.34 -11.35 -22.95
N GLU A 262 -7.74 -11.37 -24.21
CA GLU A 262 -7.40 -10.37 -25.21
C GLU A 262 -7.85 -8.97 -24.75
N ALA A 263 -9.07 -8.87 -24.19
CA ALA A 263 -9.57 -7.62 -23.62
C ALA A 263 -8.68 -7.13 -22.47
N ILE A 264 -8.30 -8.01 -21.54
CA ILE A 264 -7.44 -7.64 -20.40
C ILE A 264 -6.05 -7.25 -20.86
N ALA A 265 -5.47 -7.96 -21.83
CA ALA A 265 -4.16 -7.66 -22.37
C ALA A 265 -4.16 -6.31 -23.10
N LYS A 266 -5.17 -6.05 -23.93
CA LYS A 266 -5.31 -4.80 -24.69
C LYS A 266 -5.60 -3.61 -23.78
N TYR A 267 -6.53 -3.77 -22.84
CA TYR A 267 -6.97 -2.72 -21.94
C TYR A 267 -6.23 -2.74 -20.61
N HIS A 268 -5.05 -3.35 -20.55
CA HIS A 268 -4.25 -3.48 -19.34
C HIS A 268 -4.13 -2.13 -18.62
N ASP A 269 -3.71 -1.07 -19.31
CA ASP A 269 -3.47 0.23 -18.67
C ASP A 269 -4.77 0.90 -18.19
N GLU A 270 -5.87 0.77 -18.93
CA GLU A 270 -7.19 1.26 -18.50
C GLU A 270 -7.73 0.46 -17.28
N LEU A 271 -7.52 -0.85 -17.28
CA LEU A 271 -7.97 -1.75 -16.21
C LEU A 271 -7.04 -1.74 -14.99
N ASP A 272 -5.76 -1.40 -15.15
CA ASP A 272 -4.81 -1.23 -14.05
C ASP A 272 -5.14 0.02 -13.25
N LEU A 273 -5.64 1.08 -13.90
CA LEU A 273 -6.13 2.30 -13.26
C LEU A 273 -7.43 2.11 -12.46
N VAL A 274 -8.26 1.14 -12.83
CA VAL A 274 -9.60 0.91 -12.26
C VAL A 274 -9.65 -0.39 -11.43
N SER A 275 -8.56 -1.16 -11.43
CA SER A 275 -8.39 -2.53 -10.92
C SER A 275 -9.09 -3.63 -11.74
N ARG A 276 -8.30 -4.42 -12.49
CA ARG A 276 -8.68 -5.63 -13.25
C ARG A 276 -9.64 -6.56 -12.52
N GLN A 277 -9.47 -6.73 -11.21
CA GLN A 277 -10.31 -7.64 -10.43
C GLN A 277 -11.80 -7.22 -10.43
N TYR A 278 -12.13 -5.94 -10.63
CA TYR A 278 -13.51 -5.47 -10.78
C TYR A 278 -14.11 -5.82 -12.14
N ALA A 279 -13.32 -5.71 -13.19
CA ALA A 279 -13.70 -6.14 -14.54
C ALA A 279 -14.09 -7.63 -14.60
N LEU A 280 -13.50 -8.45 -13.73
CA LEU A 280 -13.76 -9.89 -13.64
C LEU A 280 -14.90 -10.27 -12.68
N LEU A 281 -15.56 -9.31 -12.03
CA LEU A 281 -16.70 -9.62 -11.17
C LEU A 281 -17.92 -10.05 -12.00
N ALA A 282 -18.70 -11.00 -11.48
CA ALA A 282 -20.01 -11.28 -12.03
C ALA A 282 -20.95 -10.06 -11.82
N PRO A 283 -21.92 -9.82 -12.72
CA PRO A 283 -22.91 -8.77 -12.53
C PRO A 283 -23.59 -8.84 -11.16
N GLY A 284 -23.60 -7.74 -10.43
CA GLY A 284 -24.19 -7.65 -9.08
C GLY A 284 -23.32 -8.22 -7.95
N ALA A 285 -22.19 -8.86 -8.25
CA ALA A 285 -21.25 -9.30 -7.23
C ALA A 285 -20.58 -8.09 -6.55
N ARG A 286 -20.44 -8.16 -5.23
CA ARG A 286 -19.69 -7.14 -4.48
C ARG A 286 -18.29 -7.66 -4.16
N PRO A 287 -17.25 -6.86 -4.40
CA PRO A 287 -15.90 -7.24 -4.06
C PRO A 287 -15.71 -7.18 -2.55
N VAL A 288 -15.24 -8.30 -2.00
CA VAL A 288 -14.95 -8.49 -0.57
C VAL A 288 -13.46 -8.86 -0.42
N CYS A 289 -12.79 -8.30 0.58
CA CYS A 289 -11.41 -8.67 0.89
C CYS A 289 -11.33 -10.18 1.19
N LEU A 290 -10.36 -10.88 0.58
CA LEU A 290 -10.17 -12.32 0.78
C LEU A 290 -9.97 -12.68 2.25
N ALA A 291 -9.29 -11.84 3.04
CA ALA A 291 -9.09 -12.08 4.46
C ALA A 291 -10.36 -11.87 5.31
N SER A 292 -11.38 -11.17 4.79
CA SER A 292 -12.62 -10.86 5.53
C SER A 292 -13.72 -11.91 5.38
N VAL A 293 -13.52 -12.92 4.53
CA VAL A 293 -14.48 -14.00 4.32
C VAL A 293 -14.38 -15.01 5.46
N PRO A 294 -15.49 -15.39 6.11
CA PRO A 294 -15.49 -16.43 7.13
C PRO A 294 -15.38 -17.82 6.49
N HIS A 295 -14.54 -18.67 7.08
CA HIS A 295 -14.31 -20.05 6.67
C HIS A 295 -14.59 -21.01 7.82
N ARG A 296 -14.90 -22.26 7.48
CA ARG A 296 -14.89 -23.36 8.46
C ARG A 296 -13.62 -24.16 8.27
N VAL A 297 -12.76 -24.16 9.29
CA VAL A 297 -11.55 -25.00 9.34
C VAL A 297 -11.75 -26.00 10.47
N GLY A 298 -11.97 -27.27 10.13
CA GLY A 298 -12.45 -28.27 11.08
C GLY A 298 -13.82 -27.88 11.65
N THR A 299 -13.92 -27.72 12.97
CA THR A 299 -15.17 -27.36 13.69
C THR A 299 -15.31 -25.86 13.97
N THR A 300 -14.29 -25.05 13.66
CA THR A 300 -14.23 -23.64 14.05
C THR A 300 -14.53 -22.73 12.86
N THR A 301 -15.39 -21.72 13.06
CA THR A 301 -15.55 -20.63 12.09
C THR A 301 -14.45 -19.61 12.32
N PHE A 302 -13.69 -19.29 11.28
CA PHE A 302 -12.49 -18.47 11.32
C PHE A 302 -12.53 -17.38 10.25
N THR A 303 -12.10 -16.17 10.59
CA THR A 303 -11.89 -15.07 9.64
C THR A 303 -10.48 -14.55 9.83
N LEU A 304 -9.71 -14.44 8.74
CA LEU A 304 -8.30 -14.10 8.80
C LEU A 304 -8.04 -12.63 9.18
N LEU A 305 -8.88 -11.71 8.69
CA LEU A 305 -8.66 -10.27 8.84
C LEU A 305 -8.63 -9.81 10.30
N PRO A 306 -9.57 -10.19 11.19
CA PRO A 306 -9.48 -9.87 12.61
C PRO A 306 -8.16 -10.28 13.26
N LEU A 307 -7.66 -11.49 12.95
CA LEU A 307 -6.38 -11.97 13.48
C LEU A 307 -5.20 -11.13 13.00
N VAL A 308 -5.15 -10.82 11.70
CA VAL A 308 -4.10 -9.95 11.13
C VAL A 308 -4.12 -8.56 11.78
N VAL A 309 -5.31 -7.98 11.97
CA VAL A 309 -5.48 -6.67 12.59
C VAL A 309 -5.05 -6.70 14.06
N GLU A 310 -5.43 -7.73 14.80
CA GLU A 310 -5.06 -7.90 16.20
C GLU A 310 -3.53 -7.97 16.35
N ARG A 311 -2.88 -8.87 15.62
CA ARG A 311 -1.41 -9.02 15.62
C ARG A 311 -0.69 -7.73 15.19
N PHE A 312 -1.24 -7.02 14.21
CA PHE A 312 -0.71 -5.73 13.80
C PHE A 312 -0.81 -4.67 14.90
N VAL A 313 -1.96 -4.53 15.55
CA VAL A 313 -2.13 -3.53 16.61
C VAL A 313 -1.26 -3.86 17.82
N GLU A 314 -1.11 -5.14 18.16
CA GLU A 314 -0.18 -5.60 19.21
C GLU A 314 1.27 -5.23 18.88
N ALA A 315 1.75 -5.60 17.69
CA ALA A 315 3.10 -5.30 17.23
C ALA A 315 3.35 -3.78 17.14
N PHE A 316 2.37 -3.02 16.65
CA PHE A 316 2.42 -1.56 16.61
C PHE A 316 2.52 -0.94 18.00
N ALA A 317 1.74 -1.43 18.97
CA ALA A 317 1.81 -0.92 20.34
C ALA A 317 3.19 -1.17 20.97
N VAL A 318 3.82 -2.32 20.68
CA VAL A 318 5.19 -2.60 21.10
C VAL A 318 6.18 -1.68 20.38
N ALA A 319 6.03 -1.50 19.07
CA ALA A 319 6.89 -0.62 18.27
C ALA A 319 6.87 0.81 18.78
N VAL A 320 5.70 1.38 19.08
CA VAL A 320 5.57 2.73 19.65
C VAL A 320 6.31 2.88 20.97
N ARG A 321 6.28 1.84 21.83
CA ARG A 321 6.99 1.88 23.13
C ARG A 321 8.50 1.72 23.01
N ARG A 322 8.98 1.09 21.95
CA ARG A 322 10.39 0.73 21.75
C ARG A 322 11.10 1.58 20.69
N CYS A 323 10.38 2.44 20.00
CA CYS A 323 10.92 3.33 18.98
C CYS A 323 11.16 4.73 19.55
N GLU A 324 12.43 5.13 19.57
CA GLU A 324 12.81 6.52 19.75
C GLU A 324 12.93 7.17 18.37
N ILE A 325 12.34 8.36 18.18
CA ILE A 325 12.44 9.10 16.92
C ILE A 325 13.15 10.43 17.12
N ARG A 326 14.00 10.81 16.18
CA ARG A 326 14.72 12.09 16.17
C ARG A 326 14.60 12.76 14.82
N ALA A 327 14.12 14.00 14.81
CA ALA A 327 14.14 14.82 13.61
C ALA A 327 15.60 15.17 13.26
N ARG A 328 16.01 14.92 12.02
CA ARG A 328 17.22 15.50 11.46
C ARG A 328 16.94 16.92 11.03
N THR A 329 17.76 17.85 11.50
CA THR A 329 17.85 19.18 10.90
C THR A 329 18.38 18.99 9.48
N PRO A 330 17.78 19.64 8.47
CA PRO A 330 18.37 19.63 7.13
C PRO A 330 19.75 20.27 7.22
N GLU A 331 20.81 19.48 7.10
CA GLU A 331 22.11 20.03 6.77
C GLU A 331 21.99 20.63 5.37
N ALA A 332 22.37 21.91 5.25
CA ALA A 332 22.55 22.52 3.95
C ALA A 332 23.56 21.65 3.17
N ASP A 333 23.21 21.34 1.92
CA ASP A 333 23.98 20.56 0.96
C ASP A 333 23.93 19.03 1.08
N LEU A 334 22.80 18.49 0.62
CA LEU A 334 22.87 17.49 -0.45
C LEU A 334 22.55 18.20 -1.77
N THR A 335 23.45 19.04 -2.28
CA THR A 335 23.59 19.19 -3.73
C THR A 335 24.10 17.85 -4.24
N ASP A 336 23.19 16.88 -4.27
CA ASP A 336 23.44 15.52 -4.65
C ASP A 336 23.91 15.58 -6.11
N ASP A 337 25.11 15.04 -6.35
CA ASP A 337 25.66 14.84 -7.69
C ASP A 337 24.81 13.76 -8.39
N MET A 338 23.58 14.18 -8.73
CA MET A 338 22.47 13.40 -9.24
C MET A 338 22.59 13.14 -10.73
N GLY A 339 23.57 13.77 -11.38
CA GLY A 339 23.66 13.81 -12.84
C GLY A 339 24.07 12.48 -13.48
N ALA A 340 24.65 11.56 -12.71
CA ALA A 340 25.21 10.31 -13.22
C ALA A 340 24.76 9.02 -12.50
N ARG A 341 23.99 9.10 -11.42
CA ARG A 341 23.58 7.89 -10.68
C ARG A 341 22.51 7.10 -11.44
N THR A 342 22.82 5.85 -11.76
CA THR A 342 21.91 4.88 -12.38
C THR A 342 20.94 4.25 -11.37
N SER A 343 21.16 4.44 -10.07
CA SER A 343 20.33 3.88 -9.00
C SER A 343 19.59 4.95 -8.20
N PHE A 344 18.32 4.70 -7.86
CA PHE A 344 17.50 5.55 -7.01
C PHE A 344 16.50 4.71 -6.20
N ALA A 345 16.02 5.25 -5.06
CA ALA A 345 15.03 4.58 -4.24
C ALA A 345 13.61 5.06 -4.56
N VAL A 346 12.63 4.16 -4.44
CA VAL A 346 11.19 4.44 -4.54
C VAL A 346 10.51 3.90 -3.27
N PRO A 347 10.55 4.67 -2.16
CA PRO A 347 10.20 4.20 -0.82
C PRO A 347 8.75 3.73 -0.63
N ASP A 348 7.86 4.12 -1.54
CA ASP A 348 6.44 3.79 -1.56
C ASP A 348 6.09 2.60 -2.47
N MET A 349 7.08 1.94 -3.07
CA MET A 349 6.94 0.66 -3.75
C MET A 349 6.77 -0.48 -2.73
N ASN A 350 5.67 -1.24 -2.82
CA ASN A 350 5.25 -2.18 -1.77
C ASN A 350 4.79 -3.56 -2.29
N CYS A 351 4.40 -3.67 -3.56
CA CYS A 351 3.93 -4.92 -4.17
C CYS A 351 4.40 -5.06 -5.63
N LYS A 352 4.17 -6.24 -6.22
CA LYS A 352 4.48 -6.50 -7.63
C LYS A 352 3.78 -5.54 -8.61
N HIS A 353 2.57 -5.07 -8.31
CA HIS A 353 1.91 -4.06 -9.15
C HIS A 353 2.73 -2.76 -9.19
N CYS A 354 3.31 -2.30 -8.08
CA CYS A 354 4.17 -1.12 -8.09
C CYS A 354 5.40 -1.29 -9.00
N VAL A 355 6.02 -2.47 -8.98
CA VAL A 355 7.16 -2.80 -9.85
C VAL A 355 6.76 -2.68 -11.32
N LEU A 356 5.60 -3.23 -11.70
CA LEU A 356 5.07 -3.16 -13.06
C LEU A 356 4.75 -1.72 -13.46
N THR A 357 4.08 -0.94 -12.61
CA THR A 357 3.75 0.46 -12.89
C THR A 357 5.01 1.30 -13.08
N ILE A 358 5.99 1.19 -12.17
CA ILE A 358 7.24 1.95 -12.24
C ILE A 358 8.02 1.57 -13.50
N GLY A 359 8.12 0.28 -13.79
CA GLY A 359 8.76 -0.22 -15.02
C GLY A 359 8.08 0.31 -16.28
N SER A 360 6.75 0.29 -16.33
CA SER A 360 5.96 0.80 -17.48
C SER A 360 6.14 2.31 -17.67
N VAL A 361 6.08 3.10 -16.59
CA VAL A 361 6.30 4.56 -16.66
C VAL A 361 7.69 4.87 -17.22
N LEU A 362 8.74 4.22 -16.72
CA LEU A 362 10.11 4.43 -17.21
C LEU A 362 10.27 3.95 -18.67
N ALA A 363 9.75 2.78 -19.01
CA ALA A 363 9.80 2.24 -20.37
C ALA A 363 9.10 3.17 -21.39
N SER A 364 7.97 3.78 -21.02
CA SER A 364 7.24 4.75 -21.87
C SER A 364 8.04 6.01 -22.20
N MET A 365 9.13 6.25 -21.48
CA MET A 365 10.06 7.36 -21.66
C MET A 365 11.37 6.94 -22.33
N ASP A 366 11.42 5.72 -22.89
CA ASP A 366 12.60 5.08 -23.49
C ASP A 366 13.80 4.97 -22.53
N ILE A 367 13.53 4.78 -21.23
CA ILE A 367 14.54 4.58 -20.19
C ILE A 367 14.77 3.07 -20.02
N VAL A 368 16.03 2.65 -20.13
CA VAL A 368 16.42 1.25 -19.91
C VAL A 368 16.41 0.97 -18.42
N VAL A 369 15.54 0.07 -17.97
CA VAL A 369 15.48 -0.39 -16.58
C VAL A 369 16.21 -1.72 -16.47
N HIS A 370 17.28 -1.76 -15.69
CA HIS A 370 18.05 -2.99 -15.45
C HIS A 370 17.43 -3.85 -14.35
N GLU A 371 16.92 -3.20 -13.29
CA GLU A 371 16.47 -3.90 -12.09
C GLU A 371 15.51 -3.02 -11.30
N ILE A 372 14.46 -3.64 -10.74
CA ILE A 372 13.60 -3.05 -9.73
C ILE A 372 13.57 -4.04 -8.57
N ASP A 373 14.23 -3.71 -7.47
CA ASP A 373 14.30 -4.51 -6.26
C ASP A 373 13.19 -4.07 -5.31
N LEU A 374 12.17 -4.93 -5.17
CA LEU A 374 11.01 -4.65 -4.31
C LEU A 374 11.37 -4.63 -2.83
N ASP A 375 12.26 -5.51 -2.38
CA ASP A 375 12.62 -5.63 -0.96
C ASP A 375 13.46 -4.43 -0.51
N ARG A 376 14.43 -4.02 -1.34
CA ARG A 376 15.27 -2.83 -1.09
C ARG A 376 14.63 -1.52 -1.50
N LYS A 377 13.51 -1.58 -2.22
CA LYS A 377 12.81 -0.43 -2.78
C LYS A 377 13.69 0.43 -3.69
N THR A 378 14.55 -0.21 -4.49
CA THR A 378 15.51 0.47 -5.38
C THR A 378 15.24 0.17 -6.84
N VAL A 379 15.54 1.14 -7.71
CA VAL A 379 15.45 1.03 -9.16
C VAL A 379 16.80 1.36 -9.77
N ARG A 380 17.32 0.48 -10.62
CA ARG A 380 18.52 0.72 -11.43
C ARG A 380 18.11 0.93 -12.89
N ALA A 381 18.33 2.13 -13.42
CA ALA A 381 17.94 2.55 -14.76
C ALA A 381 18.97 3.51 -15.41
N GLU A 382 19.04 3.51 -16.74
CA GLU A 382 19.93 4.38 -17.51
C GLU A 382 19.23 5.68 -17.92
N PHE A 383 19.71 6.80 -17.40
CA PHE A 383 19.24 8.12 -17.81
C PHE A 383 20.22 8.74 -18.81
N ARG A 384 19.70 9.27 -19.91
CA ARG A 384 20.53 9.88 -20.98
C ARG A 384 21.11 11.23 -20.58
N SER A 385 20.51 11.88 -19.57
CA SER A 385 20.92 13.17 -19.03
C SER A 385 20.25 13.45 -17.69
N PRO A 386 20.77 14.40 -16.88
CA PRO A 386 20.12 14.85 -15.66
C PRO A 386 18.68 15.34 -15.90
N ARG A 387 18.46 16.09 -16.98
CA ARG A 387 17.13 16.58 -17.37
C ARG A 387 16.14 15.45 -17.72
N ASN A 388 16.62 14.39 -18.37
CA ASN A 388 15.78 13.21 -18.65
C ASN A 388 15.38 12.50 -17.34
N ARG A 389 16.30 12.41 -16.38
CA ARG A 389 16.02 11.88 -15.04
C ARG A 389 14.99 12.71 -14.26
N GLU A 390 15.13 14.04 -14.27
CA GLU A 390 14.15 14.93 -13.62
C GLU A 390 12.75 14.76 -14.19
N ARG A 391 12.63 14.66 -15.53
CA ARG A 391 11.34 14.37 -16.18
C ARG A 391 10.78 13.01 -15.78
N ALA A 392 11.62 11.98 -15.68
CA ALA A 392 11.20 10.66 -15.24
C ALA A 392 10.72 10.69 -13.78
N PHE A 393 11.41 11.43 -12.93
CA PHE A 393 11.01 11.59 -11.53
C PHE A 393 9.70 12.36 -11.40
N ALA A 394 9.47 13.37 -12.23
CA ALA A 394 8.18 14.06 -12.31
C ALA A 394 7.06 13.10 -12.75
N ALA A 395 7.28 12.30 -13.80
CA ALA A 395 6.30 11.30 -14.25
C ALA A 395 5.99 10.26 -13.17
N LEU A 396 6.99 9.76 -12.45
CA LEU A 396 6.80 8.86 -11.31
C LEU A 396 5.98 9.52 -10.19
N ARG A 397 6.23 10.79 -9.87
CA ARG A 397 5.43 11.56 -8.89
C ARG A 397 3.99 11.77 -9.34
N ASP A 398 3.76 12.01 -10.61
CA ASP A 398 2.41 12.11 -11.17
C ASP A 398 1.67 10.76 -11.04
N SER A 399 2.37 9.64 -11.23
CA SER A 399 1.88 8.29 -10.93
C SER A 399 1.75 8.01 -9.42
N GLY A 400 2.22 8.91 -8.56
CA GLY A 400 2.09 8.85 -7.11
C GLY A 400 3.26 8.17 -6.40
N TYR A 401 4.41 8.03 -7.05
CA TYR A 401 5.63 7.51 -6.44
C TYR A 401 6.59 8.63 -6.05
N ASN A 402 7.37 8.44 -4.99
CA ASN A 402 8.26 9.48 -4.48
C ASN A 402 9.73 9.06 -4.66
N PRO A 403 10.29 9.13 -5.89
CA PRO A 403 11.68 8.76 -6.11
C PRO A 403 12.62 9.69 -5.36
N VAL A 404 13.58 9.11 -4.65
CA VAL A 404 14.65 9.80 -3.92
C VAL A 404 16.00 9.23 -4.35
N ALA A 405 17.07 10.01 -4.13
CA ALA A 405 18.41 9.50 -4.36
C ALA A 405 18.67 8.23 -3.54
N ALA A 406 19.32 7.23 -4.14
CA ALA A 406 19.76 6.06 -3.39
C ALA A 406 20.79 6.51 -2.34
N VAL A 407 20.58 6.11 -1.09
CA VAL A 407 21.54 6.37 -0.02
C VAL A 407 22.66 5.34 -0.14
N GLY A 408 23.84 5.78 -0.59
CA GLY A 408 25.09 5.01 -0.55
C GLY A 408 25.14 3.79 -1.48
N GLU A 409 25.63 3.97 -2.71
CA GLU A 409 26.38 2.89 -3.36
C GLU A 409 27.83 2.98 -2.87
N PRO A 410 28.47 1.90 -2.41
CA PRO A 410 29.91 1.91 -2.20
C PRO A 410 30.56 2.18 -3.56
N THR A 411 31.29 3.30 -3.66
CA THR A 411 32.08 3.61 -4.84
C THR A 411 32.98 2.42 -5.15
N PRO A 412 32.96 1.83 -6.36
CA PRO A 412 33.89 0.79 -6.70
C PRO A 412 35.29 1.38 -6.57
N THR A 413 36.05 0.89 -5.60
CA THR A 413 37.44 1.27 -5.39
C THR A 413 38.17 1.15 -6.72
N ALA A 414 38.62 2.29 -7.24
CA ALA A 414 39.47 2.34 -8.42
C ALA A 414 40.66 1.41 -8.15
N LYS A 415 40.82 0.37 -8.98
CA LYS A 415 42.04 -0.42 -9.02
C LYS A 415 43.18 0.56 -9.31
N THR A 416 44.02 0.80 -8.32
CA THR A 416 45.36 1.34 -8.52
C THR A 416 46.11 0.34 -9.40
N ALA A 417 46.28 0.72 -10.67
CA ALA A 417 47.25 0.06 -11.54
C ALA A 417 48.65 0.39 -11.02
N GLY A 418 49.44 -0.67 -10.81
CA GLY A 418 50.87 -0.58 -10.52
C GLY A 418 51.71 -0.26 -11.74
#